data_AF-A0A7C1Z694-F1
#
_entry.id   AF-A0A7C1Z694-F1
#
_cell.length_a   1.000
_cell.length_b   1.000
_cell.length_c   1.000
_cell.angle_alpha   90.00
_cell.angle_beta   90.00
_cell.angle_gamma   90.00
#
_symmetry.space_group_name_H-M   'P 1'
#
loop_
_entity.id
_entity.type
_entity.pdbx_description
1 polymer ?
#
loop_
_entity_poly.entity_id
_entity_poly.type
_entity_poly.pdbx_seq_one_letter_code
_entity_poly.pdbx_strand_id
1 'polypeptide(L)'
;MAEKKSNVEFVDQKIEQKEIRKGSVWDIFDGSVLTKDRVVRQLPFVLYVTFLIILYIGNRYHSEKVIRQTMELQTELKEMRAQAISTASELEFISRRSEVAKLVESKGLGLKEAVEPPIKITVAKSRKNNEDD
;
A
#
# COMPACT_ATOMS: atom_id res chain seq x y z
N MET A 1 35.96 -88.99 30.54
CA MET A 1 36.16 -87.55 30.84
C MET A 1 37.20 -87.04 29.85
N ALA A 2 36.82 -86.11 28.97
CA ALA A 2 37.64 -85.12 28.26
C ALA A 2 36.91 -84.68 26.98
N GLU A 3 36.74 -83.38 26.83
CA GLU A 3 35.73 -82.68 26.04
C GLU A 3 35.88 -82.75 24.51
N LYS A 4 34.71 -82.79 23.88
CA LYS A 4 34.43 -82.44 22.48
C LYS A 4 34.65 -80.93 22.27
N LYS A 5 35.63 -80.53 21.47
CA LYS A 5 35.72 -79.15 20.93
C LYS A 5 35.15 -79.13 19.51
N SER A 6 33.92 -78.65 19.39
CA SER A 6 33.32 -78.22 18.14
C SER A 6 33.95 -76.90 17.72
N ASN A 7 34.82 -76.92 16.71
CA ASN A 7 35.19 -75.71 15.99
C ASN A 7 33.99 -75.33 15.13
N VAL A 8 33.27 -74.30 15.56
CA VAL A 8 32.23 -73.65 14.78
C VAL A 8 32.97 -72.85 13.71
N GLU A 9 32.92 -73.30 12.47
CA GLU A 9 33.26 -72.45 11.32
C GLU A 9 32.34 -71.23 11.37
N PHE A 10 32.92 -70.07 11.65
CA PHE A 10 32.22 -68.81 11.55
C PHE A 10 31.92 -68.57 10.08
N VAL A 11 30.67 -68.84 9.71
CA VAL A 11 30.07 -68.41 8.46
C VAL A 11 30.16 -66.88 8.42
N ASP A 12 30.88 -66.41 7.41
CA ASP A 12 30.93 -65.08 6.83
C ASP A 12 29.79 -64.16 7.30
N GLN A 13 30.07 -63.34 8.32
CA GLN A 13 29.13 -62.30 8.74
C GLN A 13 29.24 -61.15 7.74
N LYS A 14 28.55 -61.34 6.61
CA LYS A 14 28.18 -60.25 5.71
C LYS A 14 27.70 -59.09 6.56
N ILE A 15 28.36 -57.95 6.39
CA ILE A 15 27.97 -56.67 6.94
C ILE A 15 26.57 -56.37 6.35
N GLU A 16 25.51 -56.77 7.06
CA GLU A 16 24.16 -56.35 6.74
C GLU A 16 24.04 -54.88 7.12
N GLN A 17 24.40 -54.02 6.16
CA GLN A 17 23.97 -52.64 6.15
C GLN A 17 22.45 -52.63 6.02
N LYS A 18 21.78 -52.45 7.16
CA LYS A 18 20.35 -52.20 7.22
C LYS A 18 20.12 -50.80 6.64
N GLU A 19 19.87 -50.74 5.33
CA GLU A 19 19.42 -49.53 4.64
C GLU A 19 18.10 -49.06 5.27
N ILE A 20 18.19 -48.15 6.24
CA ILE A 20 17.08 -47.27 6.53
C ILE A 20 17.00 -46.36 5.31
N ARG A 21 16.05 -46.64 4.41
CA ARG A 21 15.67 -45.74 3.31
C ARG A 21 15.13 -44.43 3.90
N LYS A 22 16.01 -43.61 4.48
CA LYS A 22 15.76 -42.20 4.85
C LYS A 22 15.89 -41.41 3.57
N GLY A 23 14.83 -41.49 2.76
CA GLY A 23 14.85 -41.10 1.36
C GLY A 23 15.23 -39.64 1.16
N SER A 24 16.04 -39.42 0.11
CA SER A 24 16.09 -38.30 -0.84
C SER A 24 16.10 -36.86 -0.30
N VAL A 25 15.26 -36.49 0.66
CA VAL A 25 15.30 -35.17 1.33
C VAL A 25 16.51 -35.03 2.25
N TRP A 26 16.91 -36.10 2.94
CA TRP A 26 18.12 -36.10 3.76
C TRP A 26 19.38 -36.07 2.90
N ASP A 27 19.38 -36.76 1.75
CA ASP A 27 20.48 -36.76 0.79
C ASP A 27 20.71 -35.38 0.13
N ILE A 28 19.64 -34.60 -0.04
CA ILE A 28 19.73 -33.20 -0.51
C ILE A 28 20.33 -32.31 0.58
N PHE A 29 19.98 -32.53 1.85
CA PHE A 29 20.53 -31.79 2.98
C PHE A 29 22.00 -32.15 3.29
N ASP A 30 22.37 -33.42 3.14
CA ASP A 30 23.73 -33.93 3.36
C ASP A 30 24.68 -33.61 2.19
N GLY A 31 24.15 -33.02 1.11
CA GLY A 31 24.96 -32.57 -0.03
C GLY A 31 25.49 -33.71 -0.91
N SER A 32 25.12 -34.97 -0.65
CA SER A 32 25.49 -36.12 -1.48
C SER A 32 24.92 -36.03 -2.90
N VAL A 33 23.82 -35.28 -3.08
CA VAL A 33 23.28 -34.93 -4.41
C VAL A 33 24.15 -33.93 -5.16
N LEU A 34 24.89 -33.06 -4.46
CA LEU A 34 25.75 -32.03 -5.06
C LEU A 34 27.07 -32.61 -5.58
N THR A 35 27.55 -33.74 -5.05
CA THR A 35 28.77 -34.43 -5.51
C THR A 35 28.59 -35.23 -6.79
N LYS A 36 27.37 -35.33 -7.33
CA LYS A 36 27.12 -36.01 -8.61
C LYS A 36 27.64 -35.16 -9.77
N ASP A 37 28.48 -35.73 -10.65
CA ASP A 37 29.17 -35.02 -11.75
C ASP A 37 28.27 -34.09 -12.60
N ARG A 38 27.02 -34.53 -12.85
CA ARG A 38 26.03 -33.74 -13.60
C ARG A 38 25.59 -32.47 -12.86
N VAL A 39 25.47 -32.54 -11.54
CA VAL A 39 25.04 -31.43 -10.68
C VAL A 39 26.21 -30.46 -10.47
N VAL A 40 27.42 -30.97 -10.28
CA VAL A 40 28.64 -30.15 -10.19
C VAL A 40 28.82 -29.29 -11.43
N ARG A 41 28.56 -29.82 -12.63
CA ARG A 41 28.63 -29.05 -13.88
C ARG A 41 27.60 -27.90 -13.94
N GLN A 42 26.47 -28.03 -13.25
CA GLN A 42 25.37 -27.04 -13.24
C GLN A 42 25.37 -26.15 -11.98
N LEU A 43 26.32 -26.33 -11.05
CA LEU A 43 26.52 -25.46 -9.88
C LEU A 43 26.48 -23.96 -10.18
N PRO A 44 27.17 -23.43 -11.22
CA PRO A 44 27.13 -21.99 -11.50
C PRO A 44 25.71 -21.50 -11.83
N PHE A 45 24.89 -22.33 -12.47
CA PHE A 45 23.49 -22.00 -12.75
C PHE A 45 22.63 -22.01 -11.48
N VAL A 46 22.83 -22.98 -10.59
CA VAL A 46 22.12 -23.01 -9.29
C VAL A 46 22.48 -21.79 -8.44
N LEU A 47 23.76 -21.42 -8.39
CA LEU A 47 24.20 -20.21 -7.70
C LEU A 47 23.59 -18.94 -8.30
N TYR A 48 23.48 -18.88 -9.63
CA TYR A 48 22.81 -17.78 -10.32
C TYR A 48 21.33 -17.65 -9.91
N VAL A 49 20.59 -18.76 -9.86
CA VAL A 49 19.18 -18.77 -9.42
C VAL A 49 19.06 -18.37 -7.95
N THR A 50 19.92 -18.90 -7.08
CA THR A 50 19.94 -18.53 -5.65
C THR A 50 20.23 -17.04 -5.48
N PHE A 51 21.14 -16.48 -6.27
CA PHE A 51 21.41 -15.05 -6.28
C PHE A 51 20.18 -14.23 -6.69
N LEU A 52 19.45 -14.65 -7.74
CA LEU A 52 18.19 -14.03 -8.13
C LEU A 52 17.12 -14.12 -7.04
N ILE A 53 17.04 -15.23 -6.30
CA ILE A 53 16.13 -15.39 -5.16
C ILE A 53 16.45 -14.38 -4.06
N ILE A 54 17.74 -14.21 -3.73
CA ILE A 54 18.17 -13.21 -2.72
C ILE A 54 17.80 -11.80 -3.17
N LEU A 55 18.07 -11.45 -4.44
CA LEU A 55 17.67 -10.16 -5.01
C LEU A 55 16.16 -9.96 -4.99
N TYR A 56 15.39 -11.01 -5.28
CA TYR A 56 13.93 -10.97 -5.26
C TYR A 56 13.40 -10.70 -3.85
N ILE A 57 13.93 -11.39 -2.83
CA ILE A 57 13.55 -11.17 -1.42
C ILE A 57 13.89 -9.73 -1.02
N GLY A 58 15.08 -9.22 -1.38
CA GLY A 58 15.47 -7.85 -1.11
C GLY A 58 14.52 -6.82 -1.75
N ASN A 59 14.17 -7.02 -3.02
CA ASN A 59 13.22 -6.16 -3.74
C ASN A 59 11.81 -6.21 -3.10
N ARG A 60 11.37 -7.40 -2.69
CA ARG A 60 10.09 -7.59 -2.00
C ARG A 60 10.03 -6.81 -0.69
N TYR A 61 11.07 -6.86 0.13
CA TYR A 61 11.13 -6.08 1.37
C TYR A 61 11.07 -4.57 1.12
N HIS A 62 11.74 -4.08 0.08
CA HIS A 62 11.66 -2.66 -0.29
C HIS A 62 10.23 -2.27 -0.71
N SER A 63 9.60 -3.10 -1.52
CA SER A 63 8.22 -2.90 -1.98
C SER A 63 7.23 -2.83 -0.82
N GLU A 64 7.37 -3.70 0.19
CA GLU A 64 6.49 -3.70 1.36
C GLU A 64 6.57 -2.38 2.16
N LYS A 65 7.79 -1.82 2.30
CA LYS A 65 7.97 -0.53 2.97
C LYS A 65 7.32 0.60 2.19
N VAL A 66 7.51 0.64 0.88
CA VAL A 66 6.93 1.67 0.00
C VAL A 66 5.41 1.61 0.00
N ILE A 67 4.84 0.39 -0.03
CA ILE A 67 3.39 0.18 0.05
C ILE A 67 2.83 0.75 1.36
N ARG A 68 3.49 0.47 2.50
CA ARG A 68 3.03 0.98 3.80
C ARG A 68 3.06 2.51 3.85
N GLN A 69 4.15 3.12 3.41
CA GLN A 69 4.28 4.58 3.35
C GLN A 69 3.22 5.20 2.43
N THR A 70 2.92 4.54 1.31
CA THR A 70 1.88 5.02 0.39
C THR A 70 0.49 4.99 1.04
N MET A 71 0.18 3.95 1.83
CA MET A 71 -1.10 3.86 2.55
C MET A 71 -1.24 4.95 3.62
N GLU A 72 -0.18 5.21 4.38
CA GLU A 72 -0.14 6.28 5.38
C GLU A 72 -0.35 7.65 4.73
N LEU A 73 0.41 7.94 3.66
CA LEU A 73 0.32 9.20 2.93
C LEU A 73 -1.06 9.40 2.28
N GLN A 74 -1.67 8.35 1.73
CA GLN A 74 -3.03 8.42 1.18
C GLN A 74 -4.07 8.74 2.26
N THR A 75 -3.89 8.18 3.46
CA THR A 75 -4.79 8.44 4.59
C THR A 75 -4.67 9.89 5.04
N GLU A 76 -3.45 10.40 5.16
CA GLU A 76 -3.18 11.80 5.49
C GLU A 76 -3.75 12.76 4.45
N LEU A 77 -3.55 12.48 3.16
CA LEU A 77 -4.15 13.27 2.07
C LEU A 77 -5.68 13.28 2.11
N LYS A 78 -6.30 12.15 2.47
CA LYS A 78 -7.76 12.06 2.62
C LYS A 78 -8.26 12.90 3.79
N GLU A 79 -7.56 12.83 4.91
CA GLU A 79 -7.87 13.63 6.10
C GLU A 79 -7.74 15.13 5.82
N MET A 80 -6.61 15.56 5.23
CA MET A 80 -6.40 16.96 4.87
C MET A 80 -7.47 17.48 3.89
N ARG A 81 -7.87 16.65 2.91
CA ARG A 81 -8.96 17.02 1.99
C ARG A 81 -10.31 17.15 2.71
N ALA A 82 -10.61 16.24 3.63
CA ALA A 82 -11.85 16.29 4.40
C ALA A 82 -11.89 17.57 5.25
N GLN A 83 -10.78 17.91 5.93
CA GLN A 83 -10.65 19.14 6.70
C GLN A 83 -10.82 20.38 5.82
N ALA A 84 -10.14 20.45 4.67
CA ALA A 84 -10.26 21.58 3.74
C ALA A 84 -11.70 21.79 3.25
N ILE A 85 -12.40 20.71 2.89
CA ILE A 85 -13.81 20.76 2.48
C ILE A 85 -14.69 21.22 3.65
N SER A 86 -14.47 20.69 4.85
CA SER A 86 -15.23 21.06 6.04
C SER A 86 -15.08 22.55 6.36
N THR A 87 -13.85 23.06 6.41
CA THR A 87 -13.56 24.46 6.69
C THR A 87 -14.13 25.39 5.60
N ALA A 88 -14.01 25.00 4.33
CA ALA A 88 -14.61 25.75 3.23
C ALA A 88 -16.15 25.79 3.34
N SER A 89 -16.77 24.66 3.70
CA SER A 89 -18.22 24.56 3.88
C SER A 89 -18.71 25.40 5.06
N GLU A 90 -17.95 25.44 6.15
CA GLU A 90 -18.26 26.30 7.30
C GLU A 90 -18.20 27.78 6.92
N LEU A 91 -17.17 28.18 6.17
CA LEU A 91 -17.08 29.55 5.65
C LEU A 91 -18.24 29.89 4.71
N GLU A 92 -18.60 28.98 3.81
CA GLU A 92 -19.74 29.17 2.90
C GLU A 92 -21.06 29.30 3.68
N PHE A 93 -21.25 28.47 4.70
CA PHE A 93 -22.43 28.50 5.56
C PHE A 93 -22.55 29.85 6.28
N ILE A 94 -21.48 30.32 6.91
CA ILE A 94 -21.47 31.61 7.62
C ILE A 94 -21.63 32.78 6.64
N SER A 95 -21.08 32.67 5.44
CA SER A 95 -21.16 33.71 4.39
C SER A 95 -22.51 33.73 3.66
N ARG A 96 -23.38 32.74 3.89
CA ARG A 96 -24.70 32.65 3.24
C ARG A 96 -25.56 33.85 3.65
N ARG A 97 -26.21 34.49 2.69
CA ARG A 97 -27.04 35.70 2.92
C ARG A 97 -28.02 35.57 4.07
N SER A 98 -28.67 34.42 4.20
CA SER A 98 -29.61 34.13 5.29
C SER A 98 -28.93 34.06 6.66
N GLU A 99 -27.72 33.47 6.75
CA GLU A 99 -26.97 33.40 8.00
C GLU A 99 -26.37 34.77 8.34
N VAL A 100 -25.87 35.51 7.35
CA VAL A 100 -25.42 36.89 7.54
C VAL A 100 -26.56 37.77 8.05
N ALA A 101 -27.77 37.67 7.48
CA ALA A 101 -28.94 38.42 7.94
C ALA A 101 -29.28 38.10 9.41
N LYS A 102 -29.29 36.82 9.80
CA LYS A 102 -29.45 36.40 11.20
C LYS A 102 -28.33 36.90 12.11
N LEU A 103 -27.08 36.86 11.66
CA LEU A 103 -25.93 37.38 12.41
C LEU A 103 -26.01 38.89 12.62
N VAL A 104 -26.51 39.62 11.63
CA VAL A 104 -26.71 41.08 11.67
C VAL A 104 -27.82 41.46 12.65
N GLU A 105 -28.93 40.70 12.64
CA GLU A 105 -30.04 40.87 13.57
C GLU A 105 -29.62 40.56 15.02
N SER A 106 -28.98 39.40 15.24
CA SER A 106 -28.50 39.00 16.57
C SER A 106 -27.43 39.94 17.14
N LYS A 107 -26.60 40.54 16.29
CA LYS A 107 -25.62 41.57 16.70
C LYS A 107 -26.20 42.97 16.85
N GLY A 108 -27.50 43.16 16.59
CA GLY A 108 -28.19 44.43 16.80
C GLY A 108 -27.71 45.57 15.88
N LEU A 109 -27.16 45.24 14.70
CA LEU A 109 -26.53 46.23 13.82
C LEU A 109 -27.52 47.11 13.03
N GLY A 110 -28.84 46.89 13.21
CA GLY A 110 -29.90 47.75 12.64
C GLY A 110 -30.04 47.69 11.11
N LEU A 111 -29.27 46.85 10.43
CA LEU A 111 -29.32 46.65 8.99
C LEU A 111 -30.44 45.66 8.63
N LYS A 112 -31.27 46.01 7.63
CA LYS A 112 -32.35 45.17 7.10
C LYS A 112 -32.07 44.81 5.64
N GLU A 113 -32.40 43.59 5.25
CA GLU A 113 -32.28 43.15 3.85
C GLU A 113 -33.22 43.97 2.95
N ALA A 114 -32.72 44.40 1.80
CA ALA A 114 -33.51 45.14 0.82
C ALA A 114 -34.48 44.17 0.12
N VAL A 115 -35.77 44.28 0.42
CA VAL A 115 -36.84 43.43 -0.14
C VAL A 115 -37.24 43.89 -1.55
N GLU A 116 -37.06 45.18 -1.84
CA GLU A 116 -37.45 45.77 -3.13
C GLU A 116 -36.26 45.83 -4.10
N PRO A 117 -36.44 45.41 -5.36
CA PRO A 117 -35.39 45.46 -6.37
C PRO A 117 -35.05 46.91 -6.76
N PRO A 118 -33.78 47.21 -7.10
CA PRO A 118 -33.37 48.57 -7.45
C PRO A 118 -33.98 49.03 -8.79
N ILE A 119 -34.44 50.28 -8.82
CA ILE A 119 -35.08 50.89 -9.99
C ILE A 119 -34.01 51.37 -10.96
N LYS A 120 -34.03 50.89 -12.21
CA LYS A 120 -33.13 51.37 -13.27
C LYS A 120 -33.63 52.72 -13.78
N ILE A 121 -32.91 53.79 -13.47
CA ILE A 121 -33.21 55.13 -13.99
C ILE A 121 -32.66 55.23 -15.43
N THR A 122 -33.54 55.12 -16.42
CA THR A 122 -33.19 55.42 -17.82
C THR A 122 -33.53 56.87 -18.13
N VAL A 123 -32.51 57.69 -18.39
CA VAL A 123 -32.70 59.11 -18.72
C VAL A 123 -33.28 59.22 -20.14
N ALA A 124 -34.57 59.58 -20.25
CA ALA A 124 -35.16 59.95 -21.52
C ALA A 124 -34.63 61.34 -21.93
N LYS A 125 -33.91 61.39 -23.05
CA LYS A 125 -33.38 62.63 -23.62
C LYS A 125 -34.56 63.53 -24.02
N SER A 126 -34.80 64.58 -23.23
CA SER A 126 -35.80 65.61 -23.50
C SER A 126 -35.61 66.21 -24.89
N ARG A 127 -36.65 66.16 -25.74
CA ARG A 127 -36.72 66.95 -26.97
C ARG A 127 -37.02 68.40 -26.55
N LYS A 128 -36.07 69.29 -26.83
CA LYS A 128 -36.35 70.74 -26.93
C LYS A 128 -37.38 70.93 -28.06
N ASN A 129 -38.56 71.43 -27.72
CA ASN A 129 -39.40 72.13 -28.67
C ASN A 129 -38.79 73.53 -28.83
N ASN A 130 -38.35 73.86 -30.05
CA ASN A 130 -38.09 75.24 -30.44
C ASN A 130 -39.39 75.76 -31.08
N GLU A 131 -39.99 76.78 -30.47
CA GLU A 131 -40.65 77.85 -31.23
C GLU A 131 -39.61 78.45 -32.19
N ASP A 132 -39.99 78.61 -33.46
CA ASP A 132 -39.65 79.74 -34.34
C ASP A 132 -40.23 79.47 -35.75
N ASP A 133 -41.41 80.05 -35.99
CA ASP A 133 -41.94 80.71 -37.22
C ASP A 133 -43.48 80.64 -37.30
#